data_AF-A0A4V6Q103-F1
#
_entry.id   AF-A0A4V6Q103-F1
#
_cell.length_a   1.000
_cell.length_b   1.000
_cell.length_c   1.000
_cell.angle_alpha   90.00
_cell.angle_beta   90.00
_cell.angle_gamma   90.00
#
_symmetry.space_group_name_H-M   'P 1'
#
loop_
_entity.id
_entity.type
_entity.pdbx_description
1 polymer ?
#
loop_
_entity_poly.entity_id
_entity_poly.type
_entity_poly.pdbx_seq_one_letter_code
_entity_poly.pdbx_strand_id
1 'polypeptide(L)' 'MDAAPTLEQRLLMQEISAALHSGANGADLADLVIRTGWQTRTVSDPSAVVLQGVLASGRRVPIEIRPSTRRRSA' A
#
# COMPACT_ATOMS: atom_id res chain seq x y z
N MET A 1 13.33 17.74 -3.52
CA MET A 1 12.02 18.10 -4.10
C MET A 1 11.07 16.98 -3.73
N ASP A 2 10.19 17.21 -2.75
CA ASP A 2 9.18 16.22 -2.41
C ASP A 2 8.17 16.13 -3.55
N ALA A 3 7.99 14.93 -4.10
CA ALA A 3 7.04 14.69 -5.18
C ALA A 3 5.62 14.99 -4.67
N ALA A 4 4.84 15.74 -5.45
CA ALA A 4 3.45 16.01 -5.11
C ALA A 4 2.68 14.68 -4.95
N PRO A 5 1.76 14.59 -3.97
CA PRO A 5 1.05 13.35 -3.73
C PRO A 5 0.20 12.96 -4.94
N THR A 6 0.22 11.67 -5.27
CA THR A 6 -0.56 11.11 -6.37
C THR A 6 -2.06 11.28 -6.11
N LEU A 7 -2.88 11.21 -7.16
CA LEU A 7 -4.34 11.28 -7.01
C LEU A 7 -4.84 10.23 -6.01
N GLU A 8 -4.30 9.02 -6.08
CA GLU A 8 -4.65 7.91 -5.18
C GLU A 8 -4.27 8.20 -3.72
N GLN A 9 -3.12 8.85 -3.46
CA GLN A 9 -2.73 9.28 -2.11
C GLN A 9 -3.70 10.32 -1.55
N ARG A 10 -4.14 11.27 -2.38
CA ARG A 10 -5.10 12.30 -1.95
C ARG A 10 -6.47 11.70 -1.60
N LEU A 11 -6.93 10.73 -2.40
CA LEU A 11 -8.19 10.02 -2.13
C LEU A 11 -8.11 9.21 -0.84
N LEU A 12 -7.02 8.48 -0.62
CA LEU A 12 -6.81 7.77 0.65
C LEU A 12 -6.80 8.72 1.85
N MET A 13 -6.08 9.85 1.74
CA MET A 13 -6.04 10.85 2.81
C MET A 13 -7.43 11.42 3.13
N GLN A 14 -8.26 11.64 2.11
CA GLN A 14 -9.64 12.07 2.30
C GLN A 14 -10.49 11.02 3.02
N GLU A 15 -10.39 9.74 2.63
CA GLU A 15 -11.11 8.65 3.29
C GLU A 15 -10.67 8.45 4.74
N ILE A 16 -9.36 8.51 5.01
CA ILE A 16 -8.81 8.48 6.38
C ILE A 16 -9.35 9.65 7.19
N SER A 17 -9.35 10.87 6.64
CA SER A 17 -9.87 12.05 7.34
C SER A 17 -11.37 11.94 7.63
N ALA A 18 -12.15 11.38 6.70
CA ALA A 18 -13.57 11.15 6.90
C ALA A 18 -13.83 10.10 7.99
N ALA A 19 -13.07 9.01 7.97
CA ALA A 19 -13.16 7.95 8.98
C ALA A 19 -12.79 8.47 10.38
N LEU A 20 -11.72 9.27 10.49
CA LEU A 20 -11.36 9.93 11.75
C LEU A 20 -12.48 10.85 12.25
N HIS A 21 -13.12 11.60 11.36
CA HIS A 21 -14.24 12.48 11.72
C HIS A 21 -15.47 11.69 12.19
N SER A 22 -15.67 10.47 11.70
CA SER A 22 -16.72 9.56 12.15
C SER A 22 -16.37 8.76 13.41
N GLY A 23 -15.21 9.01 14.03
CA GLY A 23 -14.76 8.32 15.24
C GLY A 23 -14.12 6.96 15.01
N ALA A 24 -13.61 6.68 13.81
CA ALA A 24 -12.88 5.45 13.51
C ALA A 24 -11.66 5.28 14.44
N ASN A 25 -11.48 4.07 14.95
CA ASN A 25 -10.32 3.72 15.77
C ASN A 25 -9.16 3.20 14.89
N GLY A 26 -8.04 2.86 15.51
CA GLY A 26 -6.85 2.38 14.79
C GLY A 26 -7.08 1.11 13.96
N ALA A 27 -7.96 0.22 14.38
CA ALA A 27 -8.29 -1.00 13.62
C ALA A 27 -9.13 -0.67 12.38
N ASP A 28 -10.10 0.23 12.50
CA ASP A 28 -10.94 0.67 11.38
C ASP A 28 -10.11 1.34 10.28
N LEU A 29 -9.10 2.13 10.67
CA LEU A 29 -8.16 2.75 9.75
C LEU A 29 -7.22 1.74 9.09
N ALA A 30 -6.76 0.73 9.85
CA ALA A 30 -5.95 -0.35 9.29
C ALA A 30 -6.74 -1.14 8.24
N ASP A 31 -8.00 -1.45 8.53
CA ASP A 31 -8.91 -2.12 7.59
C ASP A 31 -9.19 -1.26 6.36
N LEU A 32 -9.37 0.05 6.52
CA LEU A 32 -9.54 0.99 5.40
C LEU A 32 -8.32 0.97 4.47
N VAL A 33 -7.12 1.07 5.04
CA VAL A 33 -5.85 1.03 4.31
C VAL A 33 -5.69 -0.30 3.57
N ILE A 34 -6.01 -1.43 4.20
CA ILE A 34 -5.96 -2.75 3.55
C ILE A 34 -6.98 -2.87 2.41
N ARG A 35 -8.25 -2.47 2.62
CA ARG A 35 -9.31 -2.54 1.60
C ARG A 35 -9.01 -1.67 0.38
N THR A 36 -8.37 -0.53 0.59
CA THR A 36 -7.96 0.38 -0.48
C THR A 36 -6.70 -0.10 -1.22
N GLY A 37 -6.13 -1.23 -0.80
CA GLY A 37 -4.94 -1.83 -1.41
C GLY A 37 -3.63 -1.15 -1.00
N TRP A 38 -3.68 -0.27 0.00
CA TRP A 38 -2.52 0.36 0.57
C TRP A 38 -1.94 -0.56 1.64
N GLN A 39 -0.67 -0.94 1.50
CA GLN A 39 0.03 -1.73 2.50
C GLN A 39 1.15 -0.89 3.12
N THR A 40 1.26 -0.94 4.44
CA THR A 40 2.37 -0.34 5.17
C THR A 40 3.67 -1.02 4.75
N ARG A 41 4.57 -0.26 4.10
CA ARG A 41 5.91 -0.73 3.76
C ARG A 41 6.72 -0.86 5.03
N THR A 42 7.03 -2.08 5.44
CA THR A 42 7.83 -2.32 6.65
C THR A 42 9.28 -1.91 6.44
N VAL A 43 9.84 -2.11 5.25
CA VAL A 43 11.19 -1.65 4.82
C VAL A 43 11.20 -1.62 3.29
N SER A 44 11.90 -0.66 2.67
CA SER A 44 12.21 -0.72 1.24
C SER A 44 13.25 -1.83 1.03
N ASP A 45 12.84 -2.97 0.49
CA ASP A 45 13.76 -4.04 0.13
C ASP A 45 14.45 -3.67 -1.19
N PRO A 46 15.78 -3.41 -1.21
CA PRO A 46 16.49 -3.05 -2.44
C PRO A 46 16.54 -4.20 -3.46
N SER A 47 16.23 -5.43 -3.04
CA SER A 47 16.13 -6.60 -3.90
C SER A 47 14.72 -6.87 -4.42
N ALA A 48 13.74 -6.07 -4.00
CA ALA A 48 12.37 -6.21 -4.49
C ALA A 48 12.28 -5.86 -5.97
N VAL A 49 11.66 -6.76 -6.74
CA VAL A 49 11.34 -6.51 -8.14
C VAL A 49 9.91 -6.02 -8.22
N VAL A 50 9.71 -4.81 -8.75
CA VAL A 50 8.36 -4.26 -8.97
C VAL A 50 7.90 -4.60 -10.38
N LEU A 51 6.86 -5.40 -10.49
CA LEU A 51 6.13 -5.67 -11.72
C LEU A 51 4.85 -4.84 -11.79
N GLN A 52 4.24 -4.77 -12.97
CA GLN A 52 2.94 -4.15 -13.19
C GLN A 52 1.92 -5.25 -13.46
N GLY A 53 1.05 -5.52 -12.49
CA GLY A 53 -0.13 -6.36 -12.68
C GLY A 53 -1.23 -5.58 -13.39
N VAL A 54 -2.05 -6.27 -14.19
CA VAL A 54 -3.27 -5.70 -14.79
C VAL A 54 -4.46 -6.43 -14.17
N LEU A 55 -5.33 -5.68 -13.49
CA LEU A 55 -6.58 -6.24 -12.95
C LEU A 55 -7.58 -6.49 -14.10
N ALA A 56 -8.60 -7.30 -13.83
CA ALA A 56 -9.68 -7.56 -14.80
C ALA A 56 -10.41 -6.28 -15.26
N SER A 57 -10.37 -5.22 -14.44
CA SER A 57 -10.89 -3.89 -14.80
C SER A 57 -9.98 -3.08 -15.72
N GLY A 58 -8.81 -3.61 -16.12
CA GLY A 58 -7.79 -2.90 -16.89
C GLY A 58 -6.89 -1.97 -16.06
N ARG A 59 -7.17 -1.80 -14.75
CA ARG A 59 -6.33 -0.99 -13.85
C ARG A 59 -4.97 -1.66 -13.64
N ARG A 60 -3.90 -0.89 -13.84
CA ARG A 60 -2.53 -1.34 -13.54
C ARG A 60 -2.23 -1.15 -12.06
N VAL A 61 -1.67 -2.17 -11.43
CA VAL A 61 -1.28 -2.14 -10.01
C VAL A 61 0.16 -2.62 -9.88
N PRO A 62 1.00 -1.93 -9.07
CA PRO A 62 2.36 -2.40 -8.81
C PRO A 62 2.31 -3.69 -7.98
N ILE A 63 2.99 -4.73 -8.44
CA ILE A 63 3.20 -5.99 -7.72
C ILE A 63 4.66 -6.03 -7.30
N GLU A 64 4.91 -5.97 -6.01
CA GLU A 64 6.26 -6.09 -5.46
C GLU A 64 6.55 -7.57 -5.17
N ILE A 65 7.49 -8.16 -5.91
CA ILE A 65 7.99 -9.51 -5.64
C ILE A 65 9.20 -9.39 -4.73
N ARG A 66 9.06 -9.94 -3.52
CA ARG A 66 10.15 -10.08 -2.56
C ARG A 66 10.71 -11.48 -2.66
N PRO A 67 11.94 -11.67 -3.16
CA PRO A 67 12.58 -12.96 -3.10
C PRO A 67 12.76 -13.32 -1.62
N SER A 68 12.13 -14.40 -1.15
CA SER A 68 12.38 -14.88 0.21
C SER A 68 13.85 -15.28 0.29
N THR A 69 14.68 -14.49 0.97
CA THR A 69 16.00 -14.95 1.42
C THR A 69 15.75 -15.99 2.51
N ARG A 70 15.50 -17.24 2.12
CA ARG A 70 15.64 -18.37 3.04
C ARG A 70 17.10 -18.39 3.47
N ARG A 71 17.41 -17.75 4.60
CA ARG A 71 18.63 -18.03 5.35
C ARG A 71 18.52 -19.51 5.73
N ARG A 72 19.18 -20.37 4.96
CA ARG A 72 19.36 -21.77 5.29
C ARG A 72 20.32 -21.75 6.48
N SER A 73 19.78 -21.88 7.69
CA SER A 73 20.60 -22.12 8.89
C SER A 73 21.36 -23.41 8.63
N ALA A 74 22.68 -23.31 8.49
CA ALA A 74 23.59 -24.44 8.52
C ALA A 74 23.93 -24.77 9.98
#